data_AF-G0R899-F1
#
_entry.id   AF-G0R899-F1
#
_cell.length_a   1.000
_cell.length_b   1.000
_cell.length_c   1.000
_cell.angle_alpha   90.00
_cell.angle_beta   90.00
_cell.angle_gamma   90.00
#
_symmetry.space_group_name_H-M   'P 1'
#
loop_
_entity.id
_entity.type
_entity.pdbx_description
1 polymer ?
#
loop_
_entity_poly.entity_id
_entity_poly.type
_entity_poly.pdbx_seq_one_letter_code
_entity_poly.pdbx_strand_id
1 'polypeptide(L)'
;MAKLEIEKLRITKPTMRTFNLEVVVDVNESPENLDWTSHLTVSLFYQPRLIASIKLGNFNIRNMVGFKAFIQHLLPNNVDNGIGDDDGLTIAGCSVDEAHELSLNIELTGITKTYVDQFRIRVFGGRVTVDFILSNVNTIQLDFGNCVFSLEKGGNVLALLDGYFDIELGGSEIVLEGDAIVADTNFSGIAILKGVKALKEGNTWIAHAIRSFEAEVNLDRKHL
;
A
#
# COMPACT_ATOMS: atom_id res chain seq x y z
N MET A 1 22.49 23.62 1.80
CA MET A 1 22.06 22.47 0.96
C MET A 1 20.56 22.43 1.10
N ALA A 2 19.82 22.66 0.02
CA ALA A 2 18.35 22.68 0.10
C ALA A 2 17.87 21.33 0.66
N LYS A 3 17.06 21.39 1.72
CA LYS A 3 16.47 20.20 2.32
C LYS A 3 15.14 19.95 1.61
N LEU A 4 15.07 18.84 0.88
CA LEU A 4 13.86 18.36 0.21
C LEU A 4 13.16 17.36 1.13
N GLU A 5 11.89 17.56 1.41
CA GLU A 5 11.07 16.65 2.20
C GLU A 5 9.94 16.09 1.33
N ILE A 6 9.76 14.77 1.33
CA ILE A 6 8.70 14.14 0.53
C ILE A 6 7.41 14.16 1.35
N GLU A 7 6.45 14.97 0.93
CA GLU A 7 5.13 15.04 1.55
C GLU A 7 4.28 13.84 1.12
N LYS A 8 4.38 13.43 -0.14
CA LYS A 8 3.49 12.41 -0.72
C LYS A 8 4.12 11.65 -1.89
N LEU A 9 3.90 10.34 -1.90
CA LEU A 9 4.19 9.42 -3.00
C LEU A 9 2.91 8.70 -3.42
N ARG A 10 2.38 9.02 -4.60
CA ARG A 10 1.21 8.34 -5.15
C ARG A 10 1.59 7.45 -6.31
N ILE A 11 1.19 6.18 -6.23
CA ILE A 11 1.38 5.23 -7.31
C ILE A 11 0.10 5.12 -8.14
N THR A 12 0.18 5.34 -9.45
CA THR A 12 -0.96 5.30 -10.37
C THR A 12 -0.65 4.48 -11.64
N LYS A 13 -1.69 4.12 -12.41
CA LYS A 13 -1.58 3.41 -13.71
C LYS A 13 -0.63 2.19 -13.69
N PRO A 14 -0.84 1.23 -12.77
CA PRO A 14 0.02 0.05 -12.68
C PRO A 14 -0.11 -0.82 -13.94
N THR A 15 0.96 -1.51 -14.30
CA THR A 15 0.94 -2.68 -15.20
C THR A 15 1.59 -3.87 -14.47
N MET A 16 1.99 -4.94 -15.15
CA MET A 16 2.79 -5.99 -14.50
C MET A 16 4.25 -5.59 -14.24
N ARG A 17 4.78 -4.59 -14.95
CA ARG A 17 6.20 -4.21 -14.89
C ARG A 17 6.44 -2.72 -14.73
N THR A 18 5.40 -1.91 -14.76
CA THR A 18 5.53 -0.46 -14.66
C THR A 18 4.45 0.15 -13.78
N PHE A 19 4.67 1.39 -13.37
CA PHE A 19 3.67 2.25 -12.75
C PHE A 19 4.06 3.72 -12.94
N ASN A 20 3.14 4.63 -12.67
CA ASN A 20 3.41 6.05 -12.57
C ASN A 20 3.62 6.39 -11.10
N LEU A 21 4.63 7.21 -10.80
CA LEU A 21 4.85 7.76 -9.47
C LEU A 21 4.67 9.27 -9.54
N GLU A 22 3.76 9.78 -8.73
CA GLU A 22 3.62 11.20 -8.46
C GLU A 22 4.29 11.48 -7.12
N VAL A 23 5.26 12.39 -7.12
CA VAL A 23 6.01 12.80 -5.91
C VAL A 23 5.69 14.26 -5.63
N VAL A 24 5.19 14.54 -4.43
CA VAL A 24 5.06 15.91 -3.92
C VAL A 24 6.20 16.14 -2.93
N VAL A 25 7.00 17.16 -3.19
CA VAL A 25 8.17 17.53 -2.40
C VAL A 25 7.96 18.94 -1.88
N ASP A 26 8.12 19.12 -0.57
CA ASP A 26 8.23 20.44 0.02
C ASP A 26 9.70 20.89 0.00
N VAL A 27 9.91 22.12 -0.44
CA VAL A 27 11.23 22.73 -0.59
C VAL A 27 11.31 23.88 0.40
N ASN A 28 12.04 23.66 1.48
CA ASN A 28 12.17 24.64 2.57
C ASN A 28 12.98 25.91 2.20
N GLU A 29 13.48 26.03 0.95
CA GLU A 29 14.22 27.19 0.45
C GLU A 29 13.75 27.58 -0.97
N SER A 30 13.87 28.87 -1.33
CA SER A 30 13.36 29.41 -2.60
C SER A 30 13.85 28.59 -3.81
N PRO A 31 12.95 28.11 -4.71
CA PRO A 31 13.29 27.25 -5.84
C PRO A 31 14.07 27.96 -6.97
N GLU A 32 14.59 29.17 -6.72
CA GLU A 32 15.31 30.03 -7.67
C GLU A 32 16.55 29.38 -8.35
N ASN A 33 16.98 28.20 -7.90
CA ASN A 33 18.09 27.43 -8.51
C ASN A 33 17.66 26.15 -9.26
N LEU A 34 16.36 25.86 -9.41
CA LEU A 34 15.85 24.65 -10.12
C LEU A 34 15.45 24.90 -11.58
N ASP A 35 15.51 26.15 -12.05
CA ASP A 35 15.02 26.58 -13.37
C ASP A 35 15.79 26.05 -14.59
N TRP A 36 16.85 25.24 -14.41
CA TRP A 36 17.73 24.80 -15.49
C TRP A 36 17.86 23.28 -15.65
N THR A 37 17.04 22.49 -14.97
CA THR A 37 17.10 21.02 -15.07
C THR A 37 16.47 20.51 -16.37
N SER A 38 17.25 19.93 -17.28
CA SER A 38 16.77 19.37 -18.55
C SER A 38 16.40 17.89 -18.44
N HIS A 39 16.96 17.17 -17.46
CA HIS A 39 16.73 15.75 -17.24
C HIS A 39 16.59 15.43 -15.75
N LEU A 40 15.47 14.79 -15.38
CA LEU A 40 15.20 14.30 -14.03
C LEU A 40 15.21 12.76 -14.04
N THR A 41 16.11 12.19 -13.25
CA THR A 41 16.18 10.76 -12.95
C THR A 41 15.71 10.54 -11.52
N VAL A 42 14.69 9.71 -11.30
CA VAL A 42 14.25 9.32 -9.93
C VAL A 42 14.46 7.83 -9.76
N SER A 43 15.04 7.42 -8.65
CA SER A 43 15.33 6.03 -8.31
C SER A 43 14.72 5.70 -6.95
N LEU A 44 13.99 4.59 -6.87
CA LEU A 44 13.43 4.05 -5.64
C LEU A 44 14.28 2.89 -5.16
N PHE A 45 14.70 2.93 -3.91
CA PHE A 45 15.44 1.88 -3.23
C PHE A 45 14.61 1.29 -2.08
N TYR A 46 14.73 0.00 -1.85
CA TYR A 46 14.22 -0.67 -0.64
C TYR A 46 15.30 -1.61 -0.13
N GLN A 47 15.91 -1.24 1.00
CA GLN A 47 17.17 -1.79 1.50
C GLN A 47 18.29 -1.47 0.46
N PRO A 48 19.44 -2.18 0.35
CA PRO A 48 20.47 -1.78 -0.62
C PRO A 48 20.08 -2.11 -2.08
N ARG A 49 18.79 -2.23 -2.41
CA ARG A 49 18.28 -2.70 -3.70
C ARG A 49 17.48 -1.61 -4.40
N LEU A 50 17.92 -1.24 -5.60
CA LEU A 50 17.14 -0.42 -6.55
C LEU A 50 15.90 -1.21 -7.00
N ILE A 51 14.71 -0.77 -6.63
CA ILE A 51 13.45 -1.42 -6.99
C ILE A 51 12.80 -0.81 -8.25
N ALA A 52 12.96 0.50 -8.46
CA ALA A 52 12.45 1.18 -9.64
C ALA A 52 13.31 2.41 -9.99
N SER A 53 13.33 2.83 -11.25
CA SER A 53 13.90 4.13 -11.65
C SER A 53 13.26 4.64 -12.93
N ILE A 54 13.39 5.95 -13.14
CA ILE A 54 12.84 6.69 -14.27
C ILE A 54 13.87 7.68 -14.81
N LYS A 55 13.81 7.95 -16.11
CA LYS A 55 14.38 9.12 -16.78
C LYS A 55 13.24 9.67 -17.64
N LEU A 56 12.42 10.56 -17.06
CA LEU A 56 11.13 11.08 -17.58
C LEU A 56 10.21 10.05 -18.32
N GLY A 57 9.18 9.50 -17.64
CA GLY A 57 8.27 8.47 -18.20
C GLY A 57 7.49 7.63 -17.16
N ASN A 58 7.30 6.32 -17.41
CA ASN A 58 6.77 5.36 -16.44
C ASN A 58 7.91 4.73 -15.63
N PHE A 59 7.74 4.48 -14.33
CA PHE A 59 8.72 3.71 -13.54
C PHE A 59 8.73 2.27 -14.00
N ASN A 60 9.92 1.73 -14.30
CA ASN A 60 10.09 0.32 -14.62
C ASN A 60 10.54 -0.44 -13.36
N ILE A 61 9.80 -1.48 -13.00
CA ILE A 61 10.13 -2.37 -11.89
C ILE A 61 11.32 -3.22 -12.32
N ARG A 62 12.50 -2.90 -11.80
CA ARG A 62 13.75 -3.60 -12.14
C ARG A 62 13.95 -4.87 -11.33
N ASN A 63 13.42 -4.90 -10.12
CA ASN A 63 13.53 -6.03 -9.21
C ASN A 63 12.15 -6.39 -8.64
N MET A 64 11.48 -7.35 -9.29
CA MET A 64 10.14 -7.77 -8.87
C MET A 64 10.13 -8.46 -7.50
N VAL A 65 11.24 -9.11 -7.12
CA VAL A 65 11.36 -9.75 -5.79
C VAL A 65 11.44 -8.67 -4.70
N GLY A 66 12.27 -7.65 -4.92
CA GLY A 66 12.37 -6.50 -4.00
C GLY A 66 11.06 -5.70 -3.93
N PHE A 67 10.42 -5.47 -5.07
CA PHE A 67 9.12 -4.80 -5.13
C PHE A 67 8.01 -5.57 -4.41
N LYS A 68 7.95 -6.90 -4.58
CA LYS A 68 7.02 -7.75 -3.82
C LYS A 68 7.28 -7.66 -2.31
N ALA A 69 8.54 -7.71 -1.89
CA ALA A 69 8.90 -7.60 -0.47
C ALA A 69 8.47 -6.24 0.11
N PHE A 70 8.63 -5.16 -0.66
CA PHE A 70 8.14 -3.83 -0.30
C PHE A 70 6.61 -3.80 -0.11
N ILE A 71 5.84 -4.34 -1.06
CA ILE A 71 4.37 -4.40 -0.93
C ILE A 71 3.93 -5.25 0.26
N GLN A 72 4.60 -6.38 0.50
CA GLN A 72 4.35 -7.23 1.67
C GLN A 72 4.72 -6.53 2.98
N HIS A 73 5.68 -5.63 2.97
CA HIS A 73 5.99 -4.81 4.15
C HIS A 73 4.93 -3.72 4.39
N LEU A 74 4.42 -3.12 3.31
CA LEU A 74 3.44 -2.04 3.38
C LEU A 74 2.06 -2.50 3.88
N LEU A 75 1.58 -3.66 3.43
CA LEU A 75 0.22 -4.15 3.73
C LEU A 75 0.16 -4.93 5.06
N PRO A 76 -0.99 -4.92 5.77
CA PRO A 76 -1.21 -5.79 6.92
C PRO A 76 -1.07 -7.26 6.50
N ASN A 77 -0.32 -8.03 7.26
CA ASN A 77 -0.22 -9.49 7.12
C ASN A 77 0.32 -10.14 8.39
N ASN A 78 0.12 -11.44 8.49
CA ASN A 78 0.59 -12.27 9.59
C ASN A 78 2.10 -12.62 9.50
N VAL A 79 2.83 -12.02 8.56
CA VAL A 79 4.28 -12.17 8.47
C VAL A 79 4.91 -11.07 9.34
N ASP A 80 5.44 -11.46 10.49
CA ASP A 80 6.28 -10.61 11.33
C ASP A 80 7.58 -10.29 10.59
N ASN A 81 7.57 -9.21 9.82
CA ASN A 81 8.79 -8.59 9.35
C ASN A 81 9.23 -7.61 10.44
N GLY A 82 10.00 -8.10 11.42
CA GLY A 82 10.64 -7.23 12.39
C GLY A 82 11.58 -6.24 11.68
N ILE A 83 11.32 -4.95 11.85
CA ILE A 83 12.14 -3.72 11.71
C ILE A 83 11.10 -2.61 11.94
N GLY A 84 11.19 -1.64 12.85
CA GLY A 84 12.29 -0.96 13.53
C GLY A 84 11.80 0.50 13.60
N ASP A 85 11.78 1.09 14.80
CA ASP A 85 11.23 2.44 15.01
C ASP A 85 11.87 3.47 14.08
N ASP A 86 10.98 4.24 13.45
CA ASP A 86 11.06 5.68 13.17
C ASP A 86 12.35 6.19 12.51
N ASP A 87 12.34 6.23 11.18
CA ASP A 87 12.99 7.30 10.42
C ASP A 87 12.25 7.35 9.09
N GLY A 88 11.39 8.35 8.90
CA GLY A 88 10.56 8.49 7.71
C GLY A 88 11.31 8.42 6.38
N LEU A 89 10.55 8.40 5.29
CA LEU A 89 11.05 8.29 3.93
C LEU A 89 12.14 9.34 3.62
N THR A 90 13.38 8.89 3.41
CA THR A 90 14.54 9.79 3.27
C THR A 90 14.98 9.88 1.81
N ILE A 91 15.24 11.10 1.31
CA ILE A 91 15.94 11.29 0.03
C ILE A 91 17.44 11.15 0.30
N ALA A 92 18.03 10.05 -0.16
CA ALA A 92 19.43 9.71 0.12
C ALA A 92 20.44 10.35 -0.87
N GLY A 93 19.98 11.07 -1.89
CA GLY A 93 20.89 11.75 -2.81
C GLY A 93 20.19 12.67 -3.79
N CYS A 94 20.76 13.86 -3.94
CA CYS A 94 20.48 14.85 -4.98
C CYS A 94 21.83 15.19 -5.61
N SER A 95 22.09 14.71 -6.83
CA SER A 95 23.27 15.13 -7.60
C SER A 95 22.79 15.89 -8.83
N VAL A 96 23.35 17.08 -9.02
CA VAL A 96 23.27 17.83 -10.27
C VAL A 96 24.67 17.78 -10.89
N ASP A 97 24.82 16.99 -11.95
CA ASP A 97 26.06 17.00 -12.74
C ASP A 97 26.13 18.28 -13.60
N GLU A 98 27.33 18.67 -14.04
CA GLU A 98 27.65 19.79 -14.94
C GLU A 98 26.79 19.79 -16.22
N ALA A 99 26.14 18.66 -16.54
CA ALA A 99 25.26 18.45 -17.70
C ALA A 99 23.74 18.58 -17.44
N HIS A 100 23.29 19.21 -16.35
CA HIS A 100 21.86 19.53 -16.08
C HIS A 100 20.98 18.30 -15.74
N GLU A 101 21.57 17.21 -15.22
CA GLU A 101 20.83 16.01 -14.80
C GLU A 101 20.66 15.99 -13.27
N LEU A 102 19.40 16.06 -12.81
CA LEU A 102 19.03 15.89 -11.40
C LEU A 102 18.68 14.43 -11.13
N SER A 103 19.41 13.79 -10.23
CA SER A 103 19.11 12.43 -9.77
C SER A 103 18.56 12.43 -8.34
N LEU A 104 17.36 11.88 -8.14
CA LEU A 104 16.68 11.78 -6.84
C LEU A 104 16.59 10.31 -6.41
N ASN A 105 17.29 9.95 -5.34
CA ASN A 105 17.23 8.61 -4.76
C ASN A 105 16.30 8.60 -3.54
N ILE A 106 15.19 7.89 -3.63
CA ILE A 106 14.21 7.72 -2.54
C ILE A 106 14.47 6.38 -1.86
N GLU A 107 14.81 6.42 -0.58
CA GLU A 107 14.98 5.21 0.24
C GLU A 107 13.66 4.88 0.95
N LEU A 108 13.17 3.65 0.76
CA LEU A 108 11.89 3.17 1.28
C LEU A 108 12.02 2.31 2.54
N THR A 109 13.23 2.11 3.09
CA THR A 109 13.44 1.27 4.28
C THR A 109 12.73 1.77 5.54
N GLY A 110 12.51 3.07 5.63
CA GLY A 110 11.89 3.73 6.78
C GLY A 110 10.37 3.68 6.80
N ILE A 111 9.74 3.09 5.79
CA ILE A 111 8.27 2.99 5.71
C ILE A 111 7.77 1.97 6.73
N THR A 112 6.81 2.41 7.53
CA THR A 112 6.10 1.56 8.47
C THR A 112 5.03 0.75 7.76
N LYS A 113 4.65 -0.37 8.37
CA LYS A 113 3.54 -1.18 7.88
C LYS A 113 2.21 -0.48 8.18
N THR A 114 1.28 -0.49 7.24
CA THR A 114 -0.10 -0.08 7.53
C THR A 114 -0.73 -1.08 8.50
N TYR A 115 -1.57 -0.59 9.40
CA TYR A 115 -2.20 -1.43 10.41
C TYR A 115 -3.71 -1.20 10.45
N VAL A 116 -4.44 -2.22 10.90
CA VAL A 116 -5.88 -2.13 11.06
C VAL A 116 -6.19 -1.89 12.52
N ASP A 117 -6.96 -0.84 12.82
CA ASP A 117 -7.30 -0.47 14.18
C ASP A 117 -8.29 -1.46 14.82
N GLN A 118 -9.54 -1.41 14.37
CA GLN A 118 -10.60 -2.25 14.89
C GLN A 118 -11.56 -2.62 13.76
N PHE A 119 -11.81 -3.93 13.67
CA PHE A 119 -12.90 -4.46 12.87
C PHE A 119 -14.22 -4.36 13.62
N ARG A 120 -15.26 -4.00 12.87
CA ARG A 120 -16.66 -4.09 13.25
C ARG A 120 -17.33 -5.02 12.26
N ILE A 121 -18.06 -6.00 12.78
CA ILE A 121 -18.76 -6.99 11.97
C ILE A 121 -20.23 -6.98 12.29
N ARG A 122 -21.02 -6.97 11.23
CA ARG A 122 -22.47 -7.11 11.25
C ARG A 122 -22.87 -8.28 10.37
N VAL A 123 -23.66 -9.20 10.92
CA VAL A 123 -24.25 -10.32 10.18
C VAL A 123 -25.76 -10.24 10.39
N PHE A 124 -26.50 -9.98 9.31
CA PHE A 124 -27.95 -9.84 9.38
C PHE A 124 -28.60 -10.31 8.08
N GLY A 125 -29.59 -11.20 8.19
CA GLY A 125 -30.37 -11.67 7.04
C GLY A 125 -29.51 -12.35 5.96
N GLY A 126 -28.44 -13.05 6.36
CA GLY A 126 -27.48 -13.69 5.45
C GLY A 126 -26.46 -12.74 4.81
N ARG A 127 -26.53 -11.43 5.08
CA ARG A 127 -25.50 -10.46 4.66
C ARG A 127 -24.46 -10.27 5.74
N VAL A 128 -23.22 -10.11 5.31
CA VAL A 128 -22.05 -9.83 6.14
C VAL A 128 -21.48 -8.48 5.73
N THR A 129 -21.31 -7.60 6.70
CA THR A 129 -20.59 -6.33 6.55
C THR A 129 -19.41 -6.33 7.50
N VAL A 130 -18.23 -6.00 6.98
CA VAL A 130 -17.01 -5.81 7.75
C VAL A 130 -16.53 -4.39 7.51
N ASP A 131 -16.51 -3.58 8.57
CA ASP A 131 -15.99 -2.21 8.53
C ASP A 131 -14.75 -2.06 9.42
N PHE A 132 -13.75 -1.34 8.94
CA PHE A 132 -12.51 -1.08 9.67
C PHE A 132 -11.79 0.18 9.17
N ILE A 133 -10.93 0.73 10.01
CA ILE A 133 -10.03 1.83 9.64
C ILE A 133 -8.66 1.22 9.33
N LEU A 134 -8.17 1.46 8.11
CA LEU A 134 -6.81 1.17 7.72
C LEU A 134 -5.95 2.39 8.01
N SER A 135 -5.20 2.36 9.09
CA SER A 135 -4.30 3.44 9.49
C SER A 135 -2.99 3.38 8.72
N ASN A 136 -2.60 4.53 8.18
CA ASN A 136 -1.36 4.69 7.43
C ASN A 136 -0.71 6.04 7.80
N VAL A 137 0.43 5.94 8.47
CA VAL A 137 1.26 7.09 8.85
C VAL A 137 2.35 7.39 7.82
N ASN A 138 2.42 6.62 6.72
CA ASN A 138 3.41 6.80 5.67
C ASN A 138 2.91 7.71 4.56
N THR A 139 3.85 8.30 3.84
CA THR A 139 3.60 9.17 2.68
C THR A 139 3.19 8.42 1.41
N ILE A 140 3.20 7.07 1.44
CA ILE A 140 2.76 6.25 0.32
C ILE A 140 1.24 6.22 0.26
N GLN A 141 0.72 6.47 -0.94
CA GLN A 141 -0.67 6.26 -1.29
C GLN A 141 -0.80 5.26 -2.43
N LEU A 142 -1.73 4.32 -2.26
CA LEU A 142 -1.97 3.25 -3.23
C LEU A 142 -3.47 2.95 -3.33
N ASP A 143 -4.00 3.07 -4.54
CA ASP A 143 -5.40 2.79 -4.85
C ASP A 143 -5.52 1.39 -5.49
N PHE A 144 -6.19 0.47 -4.80
CA PHE A 144 -6.47 -0.87 -5.35
C PHE A 144 -7.83 -0.94 -6.06
N GLY A 145 -8.67 0.09 -5.90
CA GLY A 145 -10.05 0.12 -6.36
C GLY A 145 -10.92 -0.93 -5.68
N ASN A 146 -11.91 -1.43 -6.42
CA ASN A 146 -12.81 -2.48 -5.90
C ASN A 146 -12.07 -3.82 -5.80
N CYS A 147 -11.98 -4.35 -4.60
CA CYS A 147 -11.32 -5.60 -4.26
C CYS A 147 -12.32 -6.63 -3.75
N VAL A 148 -11.94 -7.91 -3.87
CA VAL A 148 -12.63 -9.04 -3.25
C VAL A 148 -11.77 -9.60 -2.14
N PHE A 149 -12.40 -9.92 -1.02
CA PHE A 149 -11.80 -10.50 0.17
C PHE A 149 -12.52 -11.80 0.55
N SER A 150 -11.79 -12.72 1.18
CA SER A 150 -12.35 -13.90 1.83
C SER A 150 -12.25 -13.76 3.34
N LEU A 151 -13.35 -13.97 4.04
CA LEU A 151 -13.37 -14.13 5.49
C LEU A 151 -13.31 -15.62 5.80
N GLU A 152 -12.21 -16.08 6.39
CA GLU A 152 -11.90 -17.50 6.57
C GLU A 152 -11.75 -17.87 8.05
N LYS A 153 -12.24 -19.04 8.45
CA LYS A 153 -12.03 -19.60 9.78
C LYS A 153 -11.76 -21.09 9.71
N GLY A 154 -10.63 -21.53 10.26
CA GLY A 154 -10.23 -22.95 10.26
C GLY A 154 -10.12 -23.55 8.85
N GLY A 155 -9.71 -22.75 7.87
CA GLY A 155 -9.62 -23.15 6.45
C GLY A 155 -10.94 -23.12 5.67
N ASN A 156 -12.06 -22.80 6.31
CA ASN A 156 -13.36 -22.65 5.64
C ASN A 156 -13.66 -21.18 5.35
N VAL A 157 -14.19 -20.90 4.16
CA VAL A 157 -14.67 -19.56 3.81
C VAL A 157 -16.06 -19.35 4.43
N LEU A 158 -16.16 -18.33 5.28
CA LEU A 158 -17.42 -17.92 5.92
C LEU A 158 -18.23 -16.99 5.02
N ALA A 159 -17.55 -16.05 4.35
CA ALA A 159 -18.14 -15.09 3.43
C ALA A 159 -17.11 -14.66 2.37
N LEU A 160 -17.61 -14.28 1.19
CA LEU A 160 -16.87 -13.52 0.20
C LEU A 160 -17.39 -12.10 0.24
N LEU A 161 -16.48 -11.15 0.42
CA LEU A 161 -16.79 -9.74 0.60
C LEU A 161 -16.17 -8.94 -0.53
N ASP A 162 -16.82 -7.88 -0.97
CA ASP A 162 -16.27 -6.90 -1.89
C ASP A 162 -16.45 -5.48 -1.37
N GLY A 163 -15.54 -4.60 -1.79
CA GLY A 163 -15.52 -3.22 -1.37
C GLY A 163 -14.37 -2.46 -1.98
N TYR A 164 -14.40 -1.13 -1.86
CA TYR A 164 -13.30 -0.29 -2.29
C TYR A 164 -12.15 -0.37 -1.28
N PHE A 165 -10.92 -0.50 -1.76
CA PHE A 165 -9.74 -0.58 -0.91
C PHE A 165 -8.64 0.34 -1.43
N ASP A 166 -8.15 1.20 -0.57
CA ASP A 166 -7.03 2.08 -0.81
C ASP A 166 -6.18 2.25 0.45
N ILE A 167 -5.00 2.83 0.25
CA ILE A 167 -4.10 3.27 1.30
C ILE A 167 -3.95 4.77 1.08
N GLU A 168 -4.52 5.57 1.98
CA GLU A 168 -4.37 7.04 1.98
C GLU A 168 -3.53 7.52 3.16
N LEU A 169 -2.99 8.74 3.07
CA LEU A 169 -2.26 9.35 4.18
C LEU A 169 -3.26 9.73 5.29
N GLY A 170 -2.99 9.31 6.53
CA GLY A 170 -3.91 9.50 7.65
C GLY A 170 -4.97 8.40 7.78
N GLY A 171 -4.99 7.46 6.83
CA GLY A 171 -5.83 6.27 6.85
C GLY A 171 -7.15 6.39 6.09
N SER A 172 -7.79 5.25 5.86
CA SER A 172 -9.03 5.10 5.10
C SER A 172 -10.06 4.31 5.89
N GLU A 173 -11.33 4.71 5.82
CA GLU A 173 -12.45 3.89 6.28
C GLU A 173 -12.82 2.89 5.17
N ILE A 174 -12.67 1.60 5.48
CA ILE A 174 -12.94 0.51 4.54
C ILE A 174 -14.22 -0.21 4.96
N VAL A 175 -15.14 -0.36 4.02
CA VAL A 175 -16.37 -1.12 4.18
C VAL A 175 -16.42 -2.22 3.14
N LEU A 176 -16.52 -3.45 3.61
CA LEU A 176 -16.64 -4.66 2.79
C LEU A 176 -17.99 -5.31 3.03
N GLU A 177 -18.69 -5.67 1.96
CA GLU A 177 -20.01 -6.28 2.02
C GLU A 177 -20.07 -7.55 1.18
N GLY A 178 -20.91 -8.49 1.59
CA GLY A 178 -21.16 -9.70 0.83
C GLY A 178 -22.15 -10.63 1.51
N ASP A 179 -22.31 -11.82 0.94
CA ASP A 179 -23.23 -12.82 1.45
C ASP A 179 -22.49 -13.90 2.26
N ALA A 180 -23.11 -14.34 3.35
CA ALA A 180 -22.66 -15.46 4.14
C ALA A 180 -22.80 -16.76 3.32
N ILE A 181 -21.73 -17.55 3.28
CA ILE A 181 -21.71 -18.87 2.66
C ILE A 181 -22.14 -19.95 3.66
N VAL A 182 -22.00 -19.65 4.96
CA VAL A 182 -22.29 -20.55 6.06
C VAL A 182 -23.34 -19.95 7.00
N ALA A 183 -23.95 -20.78 7.84
CA ALA A 183 -24.90 -20.32 8.86
C ALA A 183 -24.26 -19.37 9.89
N ASP A 184 -25.05 -18.43 10.40
CA ASP A 184 -24.66 -17.35 11.34
C ASP A 184 -23.92 -17.85 12.60
N THR A 185 -24.21 -19.09 13.04
CA THR A 185 -23.56 -19.72 14.20
C THR A 185 -22.06 -19.93 14.02
N ASN A 186 -21.57 -19.96 12.77
CA ASN A 186 -20.14 -20.10 12.48
C ASN A 186 -19.36 -18.79 12.61
N PHE A 187 -20.06 -17.65 12.72
CA PHE A 187 -19.45 -16.34 12.93
C PHE A 187 -19.17 -16.12 14.43
N SER A 188 -18.12 -16.72 14.95
CA SER A 188 -17.65 -16.57 16.34
C SER A 188 -16.14 -16.77 16.40
N GLY A 189 -15.47 -16.38 17.49
CA GLY A 189 -14.02 -16.50 17.67
C GLY A 189 -13.20 -15.65 16.70
N ILE A 190 -11.97 -16.10 16.40
CA ILE A 190 -11.05 -15.42 15.49
C ILE A 190 -11.19 -16.00 14.07
N ALA A 191 -11.31 -15.12 13.09
CA ALA A 191 -11.25 -15.41 11.67
C ALA A 191 -10.12 -14.58 11.01
N ILE A 192 -9.81 -14.89 9.77
CA ILE A 192 -8.81 -14.20 8.97
C ILE A 192 -9.50 -13.57 7.76
N LEU A 193 -9.31 -12.27 7.58
CA LEU A 193 -9.71 -11.55 6.38
C LEU A 193 -8.53 -11.50 5.41
N LYS A 194 -8.68 -12.06 4.20
CA LYS A 194 -7.64 -12.11 3.17
C LYS A 194 -8.06 -11.41 1.90
N GLY A 195 -7.14 -10.67 1.29
CA GLY A 195 -7.35 -10.15 -0.06
C GLY A 195 -7.27 -11.25 -1.12
N VAL A 196 -8.19 -11.26 -2.08
CA VAL A 196 -8.29 -12.29 -3.13
C VAL A 196 -7.90 -11.74 -4.50
N LYS A 197 -8.52 -10.63 -4.91
CA LYS A 197 -8.26 -9.98 -6.21
C LYS A 197 -8.75 -8.53 -6.25
N ALA A 198 -8.12 -7.71 -7.08
CA ALA A 198 -8.62 -6.40 -7.48
C ALA A 198 -9.40 -6.54 -8.81
N LEU A 199 -10.62 -6.01 -8.86
CA LEU A 199 -11.58 -6.28 -9.94
C LEU A 199 -11.26 -5.52 -11.24
N LYS A 200 -10.80 -4.26 -11.14
CA LYS A 200 -10.44 -3.44 -12.31
C LYS A 200 -9.03 -3.70 -12.81
N GLU A 201 -8.18 -4.23 -11.94
CA GLU A 201 -6.73 -4.29 -12.09
C GLU A 201 -6.21 -5.71 -12.43
N GLY A 202 -7.07 -6.57 -12.99
CA GLY A 202 -6.82 -8.02 -13.10
C GLY A 202 -5.52 -8.46 -13.79
N ASN A 203 -4.89 -7.59 -14.59
CA ASN A 203 -3.61 -7.83 -15.28
C ASN A 203 -2.48 -6.90 -14.82
N THR A 204 -2.54 -6.39 -13.58
CA THR A 204 -1.50 -5.53 -13.01
C THR A 204 -0.94 -6.10 -11.72
N TRP A 205 0.22 -5.60 -11.28
CA TRP A 205 0.81 -6.07 -10.02
C TRP A 205 -0.10 -5.79 -8.82
N ILE A 206 -1.05 -4.84 -8.91
CA ILE A 206 -2.04 -4.55 -7.87
C ILE A 206 -2.92 -5.77 -7.57
N ALA A 207 -3.36 -6.51 -8.60
CA ALA A 207 -4.14 -7.73 -8.42
C ALA A 207 -3.36 -8.85 -7.68
N HIS A 208 -2.02 -8.78 -7.69
CA HIS A 208 -1.17 -9.67 -6.90
C HIS A 208 -0.85 -9.09 -5.52
N ALA A 209 -0.68 -7.77 -5.42
CA ALA A 209 -0.40 -7.06 -4.19
C ALA A 209 -1.49 -7.27 -3.14
N ILE A 210 -2.76 -7.17 -3.54
CA ILE A 210 -3.90 -7.33 -2.62
C ILE A 210 -3.91 -8.68 -1.91
N ARG A 211 -3.34 -9.73 -2.53
CA ARG A 211 -3.22 -11.07 -1.91
C ARG A 211 -2.22 -11.13 -0.77
N SER A 212 -1.45 -10.07 -0.58
CA SER A 212 -0.56 -9.91 0.58
C SER A 212 -1.29 -9.29 1.77
N PHE A 213 -2.54 -8.84 1.61
CA PHE A 213 -3.36 -8.38 2.72
C PHE A 213 -3.90 -9.59 3.50
N GLU A 214 -3.60 -9.62 4.80
CA GLU A 214 -4.13 -10.58 5.75
C GLU A 214 -4.29 -9.92 7.12
N ALA A 215 -5.46 -10.05 7.75
CA ALA A 215 -5.71 -9.48 9.05
C ALA A 215 -6.60 -10.39 9.91
N GLU A 216 -6.29 -10.48 11.20
CA GLU A 216 -7.12 -11.19 12.16
C GLU A 216 -8.36 -10.37 12.51
N VAL A 217 -9.52 -11.04 12.50
CA VAL A 217 -10.80 -10.44 12.80
C VAL A 217 -11.50 -11.20 13.92
N ASN A 218 -11.79 -10.49 15.02
CA ASN A 218 -12.54 -11.05 16.13
C ASN A 218 -14.05 -10.96 15.86
N LEU A 219 -14.67 -12.11 15.56
CA LEU A 219 -16.08 -12.24 15.25
C LEU A 219 -17.00 -12.19 16.48
N ASP A 220 -16.46 -12.25 17.70
CA ASP A 220 -17.25 -12.19 18.94
C ASP A 220 -17.63 -10.76 19.33
N ARG A 221 -16.93 -9.76 18.78
CA ARG A 221 -17.28 -8.33 18.93
C ARG A 221 -18.37 -7.91 17.93
N LYS A 222 -19.47 -8.66 17.86
CA LYS A 222 -20.63 -8.28 17.06
C LYS A 222 -21.31 -7.09 17.71
N HIS A 223 -21.52 -6.02 16.95
CA HIS A 223 -22.56 -5.06 17.31
C HIS A 223 -23.86 -5.58 16.69
N LEU A 224 -24.75 -6.10 17.55
CA LEU A 224 -26.14 -6.41 17.24
C LEU A 224 -26.93 -5.12 16.97
#